data_AF-A0A0E2BCZ2-F1
#
_entry.id   AF-A0A0E2BCZ2-F1
#
_cell.length_a   1.000
_cell.length_b   1.000
_cell.length_c   1.000
_cell.angle_alpha   90.00
_cell.angle_beta   90.00
_cell.angle_gamma   90.00
#
_symmetry.space_group_name_H-M   'P 1'
#
loop_
_entity.id
_entity.type
_entity.pdbx_description
1 polymer ?
#
loop_
_entity_poly.entity_id
_entity_poly.type
_entity_poly.pdbx_seq_one_letter_code
_entity_poly.pdbx_strand_id
1 'polypeptide(L)' 'MASRFEAGELKEKLKSARKMLEEGMTLDVILRITGLSKKDLKDHGAI' A
#
# COMPACT_ATOMS: atom_id res chain seq x y z
N MET A 1 -8.84 -14.55 12.34
CA MET A 1 -10.00 -13.66 12.12
C MET A 1 -9.43 -12.26 11.88
N ALA A 2 -9.33 -11.81 10.64
CA ALA A 2 -8.87 -10.44 10.38
C ALA A 2 -9.95 -9.47 10.84
N SER A 3 -9.62 -8.51 11.71
CA SER A 3 -10.60 -7.58 12.26
C SER A 3 -11.00 -6.54 11.19
N ARG A 4 -12.22 -5.99 11.26
CA ARG A 4 -12.67 -4.94 10.32
C ARG A 4 -11.74 -3.72 10.30
N PHE A 5 -10.98 -3.49 11.37
CA PHE A 5 -10.00 -2.43 11.49
C PHE A 5 -8.77 -2.68 10.60
N GLU A 6 -8.30 -3.92 10.50
CA GLU A 6 -7.16 -4.30 9.66
C GLU A 6 -7.47 -4.10 8.17
N ALA A 7 -8.71 -4.39 7.75
CA ALA A 7 -9.15 -4.16 6.38
C ALA A 7 -9.23 -2.65 6.02
N GLY A 8 -9.64 -1.82 6.97
CA GLY A 8 -9.66 -0.36 6.81
C GLY A 8 -8.26 0.23 6.71
N GLU A 9 -7.36 -0.18 7.60
CA GLU A 9 -5.96 0.26 7.60
C GLU A 9 -5.23 -0.15 6.31
N LEU A 10 -5.43 -1.38 5.84
CA LEU A 10 -4.86 -1.85 4.58
C LEU A 10 -5.33 -1.00 3.39
N LYS A 11 -6.62 -0.65 3.34
CA LYS A 11 -7.18 0.17 2.25
C LYS A 11 -6.56 1.57 2.20
N GLU A 12 -6.38 2.22 3.35
CA GLU A 12 -5.75 3.55 3.40
C GLU A 12 -4.27 3.48 3.03
N LYS A 13 -3.52 2.47 3.51
CA LYS A 13 -2.13 2.25 3.09
C LYS A 13 -2.00 2.05 1.57
N LEU A 14 -2.89 1.27 0.96
CA LEU A 14 -2.91 1.05 -0.49
C LEU A 14 -3.25 2.33 -1.27
N LYS A 15 -4.12 3.19 -0.74
CA LYS A 15 -4.47 4.48 -1.33
C LYS A 15 -3.26 5.44 -1.28
N SER A 16 -2.59 5.52 -0.13
CA SER A 16 -1.36 6.30 0.01
C SER A 16 -0.26 5.81 -0.93
N ALA A 17 -0.05 4.49 -1.03
CA ALA A 17 0.94 3.90 -1.94
C ALA A 17 0.69 4.29 -3.41
N ARG A 18 -0.56 4.22 -3.88
CA ARG A 18 -0.93 4.66 -5.24
C ARG A 18 -0.61 6.12 -5.49
N LYS A 19 -0.98 7.01 -4.58
CA LYS A 19 -0.68 8.44 -4.70
C LYS A 19 0.83 8.70 -4.73
N MET A 20 1.60 8.01 -3.91
CA MET A 20 3.07 8.13 -3.91
C MET A 20 3.70 7.68 -5.23
N LEU A 21 3.16 6.63 -5.86
CA LEU A 21 3.58 6.19 -7.21
C LEU A 21 3.25 7.25 -8.26
N GLU A 22 2.04 7.84 -8.20
CA GLU A 22 1.62 8.93 -9.09
C GLU A 22 2.51 10.17 -8.94
N GLU A 23 3.01 10.44 -7.73
CA GLU A 23 3.98 11.51 -7.44
C GLU A 23 5.43 11.15 -7.82
N GLY A 24 5.66 9.95 -8.35
CA GLY A 24 6.97 9.51 -8.86
C GLY A 24 7.94 9.01 -7.80
N MET A 25 7.46 8.69 -6.58
CA MET A 25 8.32 8.07 -5.57
C MET A 25 8.75 6.66 -5.98
N THR A 26 9.97 6.28 -5.60
CA THR A 26 10.49 4.95 -5.88
C THR A 26 9.79 3.88 -5.03
N LEU A 27 9.65 2.68 -5.61
CA LEU A 27 8.94 1.58 -4.97
C LEU A 27 9.54 1.22 -3.59
N ASP A 28 10.87 1.24 -3.43
CA ASP A 28 11.53 0.92 -2.16
C ASP A 28 11.15 1.89 -1.04
N VAL A 29 11.02 3.19 -1.35
CA VAL A 29 10.60 4.22 -0.41
C VAL A 29 9.14 4.01 -0.01
N ILE A 30 8.29 3.67 -0.97
CA ILE A 30 6.85 3.43 -0.73
C ILE A 30 6.65 2.24 0.20
N LEU A 31 7.33 1.11 -0.06
CA LEU A 31 7.24 -0.07 0.79
C LEU A 31 7.69 0.24 2.23
N ARG A 32 8.78 1.01 2.39
CA ARG A 32 9.29 1.42 3.70
C ARG A 32 8.35 2.35 4.46
N ILE A 33 7.72 3.32 3.78
CA ILE A 33 6.81 4.28 4.44
C ILE A 33 5.48 3.63 4.81
N THR A 34 4.90 2.86 3.89
CA THR A 34 3.55 2.27 4.09
C THR A 34 3.58 1.00 4.93
N GLY A 35 4.74 0.34 5.01
CA GLY A 35 4.88 -0.98 5.62
C GLY A 35 4.23 -2.10 4.78
N LEU A 36 3.79 -1.80 3.56
CA LEU A 36 3.25 -2.79 2.64
C LEU A 36 4.38 -3.61 2.02
N SER A 37 4.07 -4.84 1.66
CA SER A 37 4.93 -5.67 0.81
C SER A 37 4.63 -5.43 -0.67
N LYS A 38 5.57 -5.83 -1.53
CA LYS A 38 5.35 -5.82 -2.98
C LYS A 38 4.17 -6.72 -3.40
N LYS A 39 3.91 -7.78 -2.64
CA LYS A 39 2.78 -8.69 -2.88
C LYS A 39 1.45 -7.99 -2.61
N ASP A 40 1.35 -7.24 -1.51
CA ASP A 40 0.14 -6.47 -1.19
C ASP A 40 -0.21 -5.47 -2.29
N LEU A 41 0.79 -4.78 -2.85
CA LEU A 41 0.54 -3.86 -3.96
C LEU A 41 0.02 -4.57 -5.21
N LYS A 42 0.59 -5.73 -5.58
CA LYS A 42 0.17 -6.51 -6.75
C LYS A 42 -1.21 -7.11 -6.59
N ASP A 43 -1.46 -7.76 -5.46
CA ASP A 43 -2.73 -8.44 -5.17
C ASP A 43 -3.91 -7.46 -5.14
N HIS A 44 -3.63 -6.18 -4.89
CA HIS A 44 -4.61 -5.10 -4.84
C HIS A 44 -4.52 -4.11 -6.03
N GLY A 45 -3.79 -4.47 -7.10
CA GLY A 45 -3.71 -3.71 -8.35
C GLY A 45 -3.19 -2.29 -8.19
N ALA A 46 -2.32 -2.05 -7.21
CA ALA A 46 -1.65 -0.76 -7.01
C ALA A 46 -0.42 -0.62 -7.92
N ILE A 47 0.16 -1.75 -8.37
CA ILE A 47 1.23 -1.87 -9.37
C ILE A 47 1.02 -3.12 -10.22
#